data_AF-A0A9D8QSJ2-F1
#
_entry.id   AF-A0A9D8QSJ2-F1
#
_cell.length_a   1.000
_cell.length_b   1.000
_cell.length_c   1.000
_cell.angle_alpha   90.00
_cell.angle_beta   90.00
_cell.angle_gamma   90.00
#
_symmetry.space_group_name_H-M   'P 1'
#
loop_
_entity.id
_entity.type
_entity.pdbx_description
1 polymer ?
#
loop_
_entity_poly.entity_id
_entity_poly.type
_entity_poly.pdbx_seq_one_letter_code
_entity_poly.pdbx_strand_id
1 'polypeptide(L)' 'SHVLNAMGLSPMEARGSARFSLSRYTTAEDVDHVLKYLPGIIAKLRTMSPLSESHPDNV' A
#
# COMPACT_ATOMS: atom_id res chain seq x y z
N SER A 1 -7.21 -6.71 -8.68
CA SER A 1 -6.42 -6.47 -9.92
C SER A 1 -6.20 -7.81 -10.59
N HIS A 2 -6.51 -7.97 -11.88
CA HIS A 2 -6.32 -9.27 -12.56
C HIS A 2 -4.85 -9.72 -12.54
N VAL A 3 -3.91 -8.78 -12.64
CA VAL A 3 -2.47 -9.05 -12.59
C VAL A 3 -2.04 -9.49 -11.18
N LEU A 4 -2.41 -8.75 -10.13
CA LEU A 4 -2.00 -9.12 -8.77
C LEU A 4 -2.62 -10.46 -8.34
N ASN A 5 -3.85 -10.73 -8.75
CA ASN A 5 -4.48 -12.03 -8.52
C ASN A 5 -3.73 -13.16 -9.26
N ALA A 6 -3.32 -12.92 -10.52
CA ALA A 6 -2.53 -13.88 -11.29
C ALA A 6 -1.11 -14.10 -10.70
N MET A 7 -0.56 -13.10 -10.02
CA MET A 7 0.68 -13.22 -9.23
C MET A 7 0.49 -13.97 -7.90
N GLY A 8 -0.74 -14.40 -7.57
CA GLY A 8 -1.04 -15.16 -6.37
C GLY A 8 -1.35 -14.33 -5.13
N LEU A 9 -1.48 -13.01 -5.26
CA LEU A 9 -1.89 -12.17 -4.12
C LEU A 9 -3.37 -12.40 -3.80
N SER A 10 -3.69 -12.39 -2.52
CA SER A 10 -5.08 -12.47 -2.08
C SER A 10 -5.88 -11.26 -2.58
N PRO A 11 -7.21 -11.36 -2.71
CA PRO A 11 -8.04 -10.22 -3.09
C PRO A 11 -7.86 -9.01 -2.17
N MET A 12 -7.54 -9.22 -0.90
CA MET A 12 -7.35 -8.15 0.07
C MET A 12 -5.99 -7.47 -0.09
N GLU A 13 -4.90 -8.24 -0.25
CA GLU A 13 -3.58 -7.70 -0.58
C GLU A 13 -3.63 -6.90 -1.88
N ALA A 14 -4.35 -7.42 -2.89
CA ALA A 14 -4.51 -6.76 -4.17
C ALA A 14 -5.29 -5.43 -4.08
N ARG A 15 -6.23 -5.29 -3.12
CA ARG A 15 -6.97 -4.04 -2.86
C ARG A 15 -6.14 -3.02 -2.08
N GLY A 16 -5.27 -3.48 -1.17
CA GLY A 16 -4.37 -2.63 -0.39
C GLY A 16 -3.08 -2.22 -1.12
N SER A 17 -2.83 -2.79 -2.31
CA SER A 17 -1.62 -2.54 -3.09
C SER A 17 -1.63 -1.16 -3.77
N ALA A 18 -0.52 -0.43 -3.64
CA ALA A 18 -0.28 0.81 -4.36
C ALA A 18 0.90 0.65 -5.33
N ARG A 19 0.80 1.27 -6.52
CA ARG A 19 1.87 1.28 -7.52
C ARG A 19 2.37 2.71 -7.73
N PHE A 20 3.66 2.93 -7.48
CA PHE A 20 4.34 4.17 -7.84
C PHE A 20 5.04 3.99 -9.19
N SER A 21 4.83 4.92 -10.11
CA SER A 21 5.51 4.93 -11.41
C SER A 21 6.36 6.18 -11.48
N LEU A 22 7.65 5.97 -11.61
CA LEU A 22 8.62 7.05 -11.69
C LEU A 22 8.85 7.41 -13.15
N SER A 23 9.29 8.65 -13.39
CA SER A 23 9.65 9.13 -14.71
C SER A 23 11.04 9.78 -14.68
N ARG A 24 11.53 10.20 -15.85
CA ARG A 24 12.77 11.00 -15.96
C ARG A 24 12.74 12.33 -15.19
N TYR A 25 11.57 12.77 -14.74
CA TYR A 25 11.37 14.00 -13.99
C TYR A 25 11.20 13.77 -12.49
N THR A 26 11.13 12.53 -12.04
CA THR A 26 11.06 12.22 -10.60
C THR A 26 12.39 12.58 -9.96
N THR A 27 12.34 13.33 -8.87
CA THR A 27 13.54 13.73 -8.11
C THR A 27 13.66 12.96 -6.79
N ALA A 28 14.81 13.09 -6.12
CA ALA A 28 15.01 12.51 -4.80
C ALA A 28 14.07 13.13 -3.77
N GLU A 29 13.80 14.43 -3.90
CA GLU A 29 12.90 15.17 -3.02
C GLU A 29 11.46 14.65 -3.10
N ASP A 30 11.00 14.21 -4.28
CA ASP A 30 9.70 13.56 -4.42
C ASP A 30 9.61 12.28 -3.58
N VAL A 31 10.67 11.45 -3.63
CA VAL A 31 10.75 10.20 -2.87
C VAL A 31 10.82 10.49 -1.37
N ASP A 32 11.66 11.44 -0.96
CA ASP A 32 11.78 11.87 0.44
C ASP A 32 10.46 12.41 0.97
N HIS A 33 9.69 13.13 0.15
CA HIS A 33 8.37 13.60 0.51
C HIS A 33 7.42 12.43 0.78
N VAL A 34 7.39 11.42 -0.10
CA VAL A 34 6.57 10.22 0.12
C VAL A 34 7.01 9.48 1.39
N LEU A 35 8.31 9.26 1.59
CA LEU A 35 8.84 8.58 2.77
C LEU A 35 8.54 9.32 4.08
N LYS A 36 8.50 10.66 4.03
CA LYS A 36 8.17 11.50 5.19
C LYS A 36 6.71 11.36 5.64
N TYR A 37 5.77 11.26 4.71
CA TYR A 37 4.34 11.36 5.03
C TYR A 37 3.58 10.03 4.92
N LEU A 38 3.89 9.20 3.93
CA LEU A 38 3.14 7.98 3.63
C LEU A 38 3.10 6.99 4.82
N PRO A 39 4.19 6.73 5.56
CA PRO A 39 4.15 5.82 6.71
C PRO A 39 3.16 6.27 7.79
N GLY A 40 3.13 7.58 8.10
CA GLY A 40 2.20 8.13 9.09
C GLY A 40 0.73 8.04 8.65
N ILE A 41 0.47 8.24 7.36
CA ILE A 41 -0.87 8.07 6.78
C ILE A 41 -1.30 6.59 6.89
N ILE A 42 -0.44 5.65 6.51
CA ILE A 42 -0.71 4.21 6.61
C ILE A 42 -0.97 3.81 8.06
N ALA A 43 -0.16 4.28 9.02
CA ALA A 43 -0.35 3.99 10.43
C ALA A 43 -1.72 4.47 10.92
N LYS A 44 -2.11 5.71 10.60
CA LYS A 44 -3.42 6.26 10.95
C LYS A 44 -4.57 5.44 10.35
N LEU A 45 -4.49 5.08 9.07
CA LEU A 45 -5.51 4.26 8.41
C LEU A 45 -5.62 2.88 9.07
N ARG A 46 -4.50 2.26 9.45
CA ARG A 46 -4.49 0.98 10.16
C ARG A 46 -5.17 1.05 11.53
N THR A 47 -4.99 2.15 12.28
CA THR A 47 -5.67 2.31 13.58
C THR A 47 -7.20 2.42 13.49
N MET A 48 -7.71 2.82 12.34
CA MET A 48 -9.15 2.96 12.08
C MET A 48 -9.73 1.74 11.35
N SER A 49 -8.88 0.85 10.85
CA SER A 49 -9.29 -0.31 10.07
C SER A 49 -9.94 -1.36 10.97
N PRO A 50 -11.11 -1.89 10.62
CA PRO A 50 -11.69 -3.04 11.33
C PRO A 50 -10.94 -4.36 11.02
N LEU A 51 -10.06 -4.35 10.01
CA LEU A 51 -9.23 -5.49 9.62
C LEU A 51 -7.94 -5.47 10.47
N SER A 52 -7.97 -6.14 11.64
CA SER A 52 -6.80 -6.38 12.48
C SER A 52 -5.97 -7.57 11.99
N GLU A 53 -4.71 -7.75 12.42
CA GLU A 53 -3.87 -8.90 12.02
C GLU A 53 -4.53 -10.28 12.23
N SER A 54 -5.50 -10.37 13.15
CA SER A 54 -6.25 -11.60 13.43
C SER A 54 -7.55 -11.75 12.63
N HIS A 55 -7.91 -10.78 11.78
CA HIS A 55 -9.15 -10.82 11.00
C HIS A 55 -9.02 -11.88 9.89
N PRO A 56 -10.04 -12.73 9.65
CA PRO A 56 -9.96 -13.86 8.72
C PRO A 56 -9.62 -13.48 7.27
N ASP A 57 -9.86 -12.24 6.87
CA ASP A 57 -9.45 -11.75 5.54
C ASP A 57 -7.99 -11.24 5.51
N ASN A 58 -7.34 -11.06 6.67
CA ASN A 58 -5.95 -10.60 6.87
C ASN A 58 -4.94 -11.75 7.09
N VAL A 59 -5.39 -13.02 7.12
CA VAL A 59 -4.58 -14.25 7.27
C VAL A 59 -4.49 -15.05 5.98
#